data_AF-A0A6P1C1S8-F1
#
_entry.id   AF-A0A6P1C1S8-F1
#
_cell.length_a   1.000
_cell.length_b   1.000
_cell.length_c   1.000
_cell.angle_alpha   90.00
_cell.angle_beta   90.00
_cell.angle_gamma   90.00
#
_symmetry.space_group_name_H-M   'P 1'
#
loop_
_entity.id
_entity.type
_entity.pdbx_description
1 polymer ?
#
loop_
_entity_poly.entity_id
_entity_poly.type
_entity_poly.pdbx_seq_one_letter_code
_entity_poly.pdbx_strand_id
1 'polypeptide(L)' 'HVCGAEPGDVLEVQILDIWPRPSANPAFAGKSFGSNAAAWWGYQYNDLIDPPAKRETITIFETDAQAEWAR' A
#
# COMPACT_ATOMS: atom_id res chain seq x y z
N HIS A 1 -4.49 22.87 1.46
CA HIS A 1 -4.59 23.70 2.68
C HIS A 1 -6.07 23.90 2.97
N VAL A 2 -6.44 24.12 4.23
CA VAL A 2 -7.82 24.44 4.63
C VAL A 2 -7.84 25.91 5.03
N CYS A 3 -8.67 26.71 4.36
CA CYS A 3 -8.73 28.15 4.57
C CYS A 3 -9.14 28.47 6.02
N GLY A 4 -8.34 29.27 6.72
CA GLY A 4 -8.63 29.70 8.08
C GLY A 4 -8.38 28.66 9.18
N ALA A 5 -7.74 27.52 8.87
CA ALA A 5 -7.33 26.57 9.89
C ALA A 5 -6.13 27.11 10.68
N GLU A 6 -6.21 27.04 12.02
CA GLU A 6 -5.22 27.56 12.96
C GLU A 6 -4.67 26.46 13.89
N PRO A 7 -3.50 26.65 14.53
CA PRO A 7 -2.98 25.70 15.51
C PRO A 7 -3.98 25.47 16.66
N GLY A 8 -4.41 24.22 16.85
CA GLY A 8 -5.38 23.84 17.88
C GLY A 8 -6.76 23.45 17.34
N ASP A 9 -7.04 23.77 16.08
CA ASP A 9 -8.27 23.32 15.41
C ASP A 9 -8.27 21.81 15.14
N VAL A 10 -9.47 21.26 14.96
CA VAL A 10 -9.69 19.87 14.53
C VAL A 10 -10.25 19.88 13.11
N LEU A 11 -9.61 19.13 12.22
CA LEU A 11 -10.12 18.89 10.87
C LEU A 11 -10.78 17.51 10.82
N GLU A 12 -12.06 17.49 10.51
CA GLU A 12 -12.75 16.26 10.12
C GLU A 12 -12.36 15.90 8.69
N VAL A 13 -11.93 14.65 8.48
CA VAL A 13 -11.65 14.11 7.14
C VAL A 13 -12.50 12.87 6.94
N GLN A 14 -13.47 12.97 6.05
CA GLN A 14 -14.29 11.84 5.63
C GLN A 14 -13.68 11.20 4.39
N ILE A 15 -13.23 9.95 4.52
CA ILE A 15 -12.82 9.14 3.36
C ILE A 15 -14.07 8.44 2.85
N LEU A 16 -14.68 9.03 1.81
CA LEU A 16 -15.96 8.57 1.28
C LEU A 16 -15.82 7.35 0.37
N ASP A 17 -14.69 7.21 -0.32
CA ASP A 17 -14.43 6.14 -1.27
C ASP A 17 -12.92 5.97 -1.51
N ILE A 18 -12.50 4.77 -1.92
CA ILE A 18 -11.11 4.41 -2.24
C ILE A 18 -11.09 3.35 -3.35
N TRP A 19 -10.22 3.54 -4.35
CA TRP A 19 -9.95 2.53 -5.38
C TRP A 19 -8.45 2.36 -5.66
N PRO A 20 -8.01 1.15 -6.05
CA PRO A 20 -6.66 0.92 -6.55
C PRO A 20 -6.38 1.73 -7.82
N ARG A 21 -5.17 2.30 -7.93
CA ARG A 21 -4.75 2.95 -9.18
C ARG A 21 -4.41 1.89 -10.24
N PRO A 22 -5.10 1.85 -11.40
CA PRO A 22 -4.85 0.84 -12.43
C PRO A 22 -3.41 0.89 -12.97
N SER A 23 -2.90 -0.29 -13.34
CA SER A 23 -1.67 -0.44 -14.08
C SER A 23 -1.78 0.25 -15.43
N ALA A 24 -0.76 1.04 -15.79
CA ALA A 24 -0.65 1.67 -17.11
C ALA A 24 -0.09 0.71 -18.18
N ASN A 25 0.36 -0.49 -17.78
CA ASN A 25 0.86 -1.48 -18.73
C ASN A 25 -0.32 -2.14 -19.46
N PRO A 26 -0.41 -2.04 -20.80
CA PRO A 26 -1.53 -2.59 -21.57
C PRO A 26 -1.73 -4.10 -21.40
N ALA A 27 -0.65 -4.85 -21.13
CA ALA A 27 -0.73 -6.29 -20.90
C ALA A 27 -1.49 -6.67 -19.62
N PHE A 28 -1.68 -5.73 -18.70
CA PHE A 28 -2.32 -5.93 -17.40
C PHE A 28 -3.52 -4.99 -17.22
N ALA A 29 -4.27 -4.74 -18.29
CA ALA A 29 -5.48 -3.93 -18.23
C ALA A 29 -6.45 -4.47 -17.16
N GLY A 30 -6.98 -3.55 -16.32
CA GLY A 30 -7.87 -3.90 -15.21
C GLY A 30 -7.18 -4.46 -13.95
N LYS A 31 -5.84 -4.52 -13.92
CA LYS A 31 -5.08 -4.93 -12.74
C LYS A 31 -4.36 -3.75 -12.10
N SER A 32 -4.13 -3.86 -10.81
CA SER A 32 -3.21 -3.00 -10.05
C SER A 32 -2.20 -3.89 -9.32
N PHE A 33 -1.03 -3.34 -8.99
CA PHE A 33 0.04 -4.09 -8.33
C PHE A 33 0.47 -3.40 -7.05
N GLY A 34 0.66 -4.20 -6.00
CA GLY A 34 1.21 -3.77 -4.72
C GLY A 34 2.56 -4.44 -4.46
N SER A 35 3.43 -3.77 -3.70
CA SER A 35 4.71 -4.33 -3.27
C SER A 35 4.70 -4.45 -1.75
N ASN A 36 4.90 -5.67 -1.25
CA ASN A 36 5.19 -5.91 0.15
C ASN A 36 6.68 -6.16 0.31
N ALA A 37 7.33 -5.38 1.17
CA ALA A 37 8.72 -5.56 1.51
C ALA A 37 8.85 -6.10 2.94
N ALA A 38 9.26 -7.35 3.08
CA ALA A 38 9.83 -7.86 4.33
C ALA A 38 11.25 -7.30 4.45
N ALA A 39 11.33 -6.07 4.98
CA ALA A 39 12.53 -5.24 4.93
C ALA A 39 13.33 -5.24 6.24
N TRP A 40 14.55 -4.68 6.20
CA TRP A 40 15.48 -4.67 7.33
C TRP A 40 15.02 -3.86 8.55
N TRP A 41 14.11 -2.91 8.35
CA TRP A 41 13.47 -2.14 9.43
C TRP A 41 12.21 -2.82 9.98
N GLY A 42 11.80 -3.95 9.41
CA GLY A 42 10.65 -4.71 9.87
C GLY A 42 10.95 -5.45 11.17
N TYR A 43 9.94 -5.57 12.02
CA TYR A 43 10.04 -6.24 13.33
C TYR A 43 10.65 -7.65 13.23
N GLN A 44 10.28 -8.40 12.20
CA GLN A 44 10.71 -9.77 11.93
C GLN A 44 12.17 -9.94 11.49
N TYR A 45 12.88 -8.87 11.11
CA TYR A 45 14.16 -8.99 10.37
C TYR A 45 15.26 -9.73 11.15
N ASN A 46 15.29 -9.58 12.48
CA ASN A 46 16.30 -10.23 13.32
C ASN A 46 15.91 -11.64 13.78
N ASP A 47 14.69 -12.09 13.45
CA ASP A 47 14.11 -13.35 13.91
C ASP A 47 13.92 -14.39 12.77
N LEU A 48 14.61 -14.20 11.64
CA LEU A 48 14.56 -15.12 10.51
C LEU A 48 15.24 -16.45 10.86
N ILE A 49 14.49 -17.55 10.81
CA ILE A 49 14.98 -18.90 11.14
C ILE A 49 15.69 -19.60 9.97
N ASP A 50 15.27 -19.32 8.74
CA ASP A 50 15.83 -19.96 7.55
C ASP A 50 17.01 -19.17 6.97
N PRO A 51 18.09 -19.83 6.50
CA PRO A 51 19.16 -19.17 5.78
C PRO A 51 18.68 -18.69 4.40
N PRO A 52 19.15 -17.52 3.91
CA PRO A 52 20.05 -16.59 4.59
C PRO A 52 19.32 -15.79 5.70
N ALA A 53 19.94 -15.74 6.89
CA ALA A 53 19.35 -15.13 8.09
C ALA A 53 19.26 -13.59 8.04
N LYS A 54 19.91 -12.96 7.05
CA LYS A 54 19.75 -11.52 6.76
C LYS A 54 19.35 -11.38 5.31
N ARG A 55 18.06 -11.16 5.07
CA ARG A 55 17.52 -10.94 3.74
C ARG A 55 16.33 -10.01 3.80
N GLU A 56 16.14 -9.31 2.70
CA GLU A 56 14.90 -8.60 2.43
C GLU A 56 14.17 -9.36 1.32
N THR A 57 12.84 -9.44 1.41
CA THR A 57 12.03 -10.14 0.41
C THR A 57 10.95 -9.22 -0.10
N ILE A 58 10.88 -9.06 -1.43
CA ILE A 58 9.83 -8.31 -2.10
C ILE A 58 8.81 -9.31 -2.64
N THR A 59 7.56 -9.17 -2.23
CA THR A 59 6.43 -9.92 -2.79
C THR A 59 5.53 -8.96 -3.56
N ILE A 60 5.36 -9.25 -4.85
CA ILE A 60 4.44 -8.49 -5.71
C ILE A 60 3.07 -9.16 -5.65
N PHE A 61 2.06 -8.37 -5.26
CA PHE A 61 0.67 -8.78 -5.27
C PHE A 61 -0.04 -8.17 -6.47
N GLU A 62 -0.89 -8.96 -7.12
CA GLU A 62 -1.85 -8.48 -8.11
C GLU A 62 -3.21 -8.31 -7.43
N THR A 63 -3.92 -7.23 -7.77
CA THR A 63 -5.33 -7.03 -7.39
C THR A 63 -6.12 -6.55 -8.60
N ASP A 64 -7.43 -6.81 -8.58
CA ASP A 64 -8.35 -6.20 -9.53
C ASP A 64 -8.47 -4.70 -9.24
N ALA A 65 -8.34 -3.87 -10.29
CA ALA A 65 -8.49 -2.43 -10.21
C ALA A 65 -9.95 -1.95 -10.12
N GLN A 66 -10.91 -2.86 -10.34
CA GLN A 66 -12.34 -2.60 -10.31
C GLN A 66 -13.08 -3.54 -9.34
N ALA A 67 -12.37 -4.12 -8.37
CA ALA A 67 -12.97 -5.03 -7.41
C ALA A 67 -14.19 -4.41 -6.72
N GLU A 68 -15.22 -5.20 -6.43
CA GLU A 68 -16.48 -4.70 -5.84
C GLU A 68 -16.29 -4.05 -4.46
N TRP A 69 -15.23 -4.41 -3.72
CA TRP A 69 -14.88 -3.76 -2.45
C TRP A 69 -14.29 -2.35 -2.62
N ALA A 70 -13.93 -1.97 -3.85
CA ALA A 70 -13.38 -0.66 -4.23
C ALA A 70 -14.43 0.23 -4.92
N ARG A 71 -15.73 -0.05 -4.71
CA ARG A 71 -16.88 0.70 -5.21
C ARG A 71 -17.82 1.08 -4.08
#